data_AF-A0A0F9HC22-F1
#
_entry.id   AF-A0A0F9HC22-F1
#
_cell.length_a   1.000
_cell.length_b   1.000
_cell.length_c   1.000
_cell.angle_alpha   90.00
_cell.angle_beta   90.00
_cell.angle_gamma   90.00
#
_symmetry.space_group_name_H-M   'P 1'
#
loop_
_entity.id
_entity.type
_entity.pdbx_description
1 polymer ?
#
loop_
_entity_poly.entity_id
_entity_poly.type
_entity_poly.pdbx_seq_one_letter_code
_entity_poly.pdbx_strand_id
1 'polypeptide(L)'
;ATLVSRGIIVVVAAGNSGPEEDSIGCPGCAPDSLTVAAVDRHGEPAAFSSRGGAEFPLKPDVAAPGVDIYSGTARGSVIDIQEAPAGVGFAAISGTSMATPHVGGFCAMLKHKDPAITTARIKQTMAGRGHAKDFITGWGVPKWSYFA
;
A
#
# COMPACT_ATOMS: atom_id res chain seq x y z
N ALA A 1 -21.85 1.91 11.75
CA ALA A 1 -21.56 1.85 10.31
C ALA A 1 -20.08 2.06 10.10
N THR A 2 -19.40 1.18 9.36
CA THR A 2 -17.97 1.32 9.06
C THR A 2 -17.77 2.25 7.87
N LEU A 3 -16.54 2.74 7.64
CA LEU A 3 -16.22 3.52 6.44
C LEU A 3 -16.50 2.70 5.17
N VAL A 4 -16.12 1.41 5.19
CA VAL A 4 -16.32 0.49 4.07
C VAL A 4 -17.79 0.22 3.80
N SER A 5 -18.64 0.12 4.83
CA SER A 5 -20.10 -0.02 4.64
C SER A 5 -20.75 1.23 4.03
N ARG A 6 -20.04 2.36 3.98
CA ARG A 6 -20.46 3.58 3.27
C ARG A 6 -19.82 3.72 1.88
N GLY A 7 -19.17 2.67 1.39
CA GLY A 7 -18.53 2.64 0.07
C GLY A 7 -17.17 3.34 0.01
N ILE A 8 -16.59 3.72 1.15
CA ILE A 8 -15.27 4.33 1.25
C ILE A 8 -14.20 3.23 1.25
N ILE A 9 -13.23 3.32 0.35
CA ILE A 9 -12.08 2.42 0.32
C ILE A 9 -11.02 2.98 1.27
N VAL A 10 -10.63 2.18 2.26
CA VAL A 10 -9.62 2.56 3.27
C VAL A 10 -8.32 1.84 2.91
N VAL A 11 -7.33 2.60 2.43
CA VAL A 11 -6.00 2.10 2.08
C VAL A 11 -5.05 2.40 3.23
N VAL A 12 -4.31 1.40 3.71
CA VAL A 12 -3.49 1.51 4.93
C VAL A 12 -2.11 0.92 4.70
N ALA A 13 -1.09 1.56 5.25
CA ALA A 13 0.27 1.03 5.23
C ALA A 13 0.36 -0.27 6.04
N ALA A 14 1.13 -1.25 5.56
CA ALA A 14 1.43 -2.46 6.31
C ALA A 14 2.25 -2.19 7.59
N GLY A 15 3.13 -1.19 7.54
CA GLY A 15 4.12 -0.89 8.57
C GLY A 15 5.54 -1.07 8.05
N ASN A 16 6.51 -0.57 8.81
CA ASN A 16 7.93 -0.62 8.46
C ASN A 16 8.74 -1.43 9.49
N SER A 17 8.13 -2.49 10.06
CA SER A 17 8.70 -3.31 11.13
C SER A 17 9.09 -4.72 10.67
N GLY A 18 9.20 -4.94 9.36
CA GLY A 18 9.77 -6.17 8.80
C GLY A 18 11.27 -6.31 9.11
N PRO A 19 11.91 -7.43 8.72
CA PRO A 19 11.41 -8.47 7.82
C PRO A 19 10.73 -9.65 8.51
N GLU A 20 10.60 -9.65 9.83
CA GLU A 20 9.97 -10.77 10.54
C GLU A 20 8.46 -10.85 10.24
N GLU A 21 7.91 -12.06 10.28
CA GLU A 21 6.46 -12.29 10.24
C GLU A 21 5.76 -11.63 11.44
N ASP A 22 4.43 -11.51 11.36
CA ASP A 22 3.58 -10.92 12.41
C ASP A 22 3.99 -9.49 12.80
N SER A 23 4.49 -8.72 11.83
CA SER A 23 4.93 -7.34 12.00
C SER A 23 3.92 -6.31 11.47
N ILE A 24 2.73 -6.74 11.05
CA ILE A 24 1.62 -5.85 10.63
C ILE A 24 1.10 -5.06 11.82
N GLY A 25 1.09 -3.72 11.67
CA GLY A 25 0.49 -2.83 12.66
C GLY A 25 -1.02 -2.63 12.44
N CYS A 26 -1.73 -2.21 13.49
CA CYS A 26 -3.08 -1.67 13.36
C CYS A 26 -3.02 -0.15 13.07
N PRO A 27 -3.87 0.39 12.17
CA PRO A 27 -5.08 -0.20 11.60
C PRO A 27 -4.89 -1.07 10.32
N GLY A 28 -3.65 -1.34 9.89
CA GLY A 28 -3.35 -2.23 8.75
C GLY A 28 -3.82 -3.68 8.97
N CYS A 29 -3.92 -4.10 10.22
CA CYS A 29 -4.46 -5.39 10.65
C CYS A 29 -5.96 -5.60 10.28
N ALA A 30 -6.73 -4.52 10.09
CA ALA A 30 -8.19 -4.60 9.96
C ALA A 30 -8.62 -5.43 8.74
N PRO A 31 -9.57 -6.38 8.85
CA PRO A 31 -10.01 -7.20 7.72
C PRO A 31 -10.55 -6.38 6.53
N ASP A 32 -11.20 -5.26 6.85
CA ASP A 32 -11.86 -4.38 5.87
C ASP A 32 -10.91 -3.36 5.21
N SER A 33 -9.68 -3.19 5.71
CA SER A 33 -8.70 -2.29 5.10
C SER A 33 -8.03 -2.95 3.88
N LEU A 34 -7.57 -2.13 2.93
CA LEU A 34 -6.68 -2.55 1.86
C LEU A 34 -5.24 -2.24 2.29
N THR A 35 -4.55 -3.24 2.82
CA THR A 35 -3.22 -3.07 3.42
C THR A 35 -2.11 -3.23 2.39
N VAL A 36 -1.17 -2.28 2.38
CA VAL A 36 -0.19 -2.13 1.31
C VAL A 36 1.23 -2.35 1.83
N ALA A 37 1.91 -3.36 1.28
CA ALA A 37 3.34 -3.59 1.45
C ALA A 37 4.16 -2.77 0.45
N ALA A 38 5.45 -2.60 0.76
CA ALA A 38 6.40 -1.87 -0.08
C ALA A 38 7.27 -2.84 -0.89
N VAL A 39 7.38 -2.57 -2.18
CA VAL A 39 8.36 -3.18 -3.08
C VAL A 39 9.26 -2.10 -3.69
N ASP A 40 10.41 -2.49 -4.21
CA ASP A 40 11.26 -1.61 -5.00
C ASP A 40 10.82 -1.53 -6.48
N ARG A 41 11.62 -0.82 -7.29
CA ARG A 41 11.38 -0.66 -8.74
C ARG A 41 11.45 -1.96 -9.55
N HIS A 42 12.03 -3.02 -8.99
CA HIS A 42 12.13 -4.34 -9.60
C HIS A 42 10.96 -5.25 -9.17
N GLY A 43 10.15 -4.80 -8.22
CA GLY A 43 9.09 -5.60 -7.63
C GLY A 43 9.58 -6.47 -6.46
N GLU A 44 10.81 -6.27 -6.01
CA GLU A 44 11.37 -7.01 -4.89
C GLU A 44 10.87 -6.42 -3.56
N PRO A 45 10.51 -7.25 -2.56
CA PRO A 45 10.04 -6.77 -1.27
C PRO A 45 11.07 -5.91 -0.55
N ALA A 46 10.64 -4.74 -0.06
CA ALA A 46 11.48 -3.93 0.80
C ALA A 46 11.68 -4.65 2.15
N ALA A 47 12.94 -4.75 2.62
CA ALA A 47 13.26 -5.47 3.86
C ALA A 47 12.49 -4.94 5.09
N PHE A 48 12.27 -3.62 5.14
CA PHE A 48 11.50 -2.98 6.22
C PHE A 48 9.99 -3.26 6.14
N SER A 49 9.45 -3.69 5.01
CA SER A 49 8.00 -3.83 4.84
C SER A 49 7.46 -4.87 5.82
N SER A 50 6.54 -4.45 6.68
CA SER A 50 5.86 -5.36 7.61
C SER A 50 5.16 -6.50 6.85
N ARG A 51 5.16 -7.67 7.47
CA ARG A 51 4.69 -8.93 6.90
C ARG A 51 3.59 -9.53 7.76
N GLY A 52 2.66 -10.21 7.13
CA GLY A 52 1.69 -11.05 7.82
C GLY A 52 2.36 -12.24 8.50
N GLY A 53 1.53 -13.14 8.99
CA GLY A 53 1.96 -14.33 9.71
C GLY A 53 0.76 -15.01 10.34
N ALA A 54 0.97 -15.72 11.44
CA ALA A 54 -0.11 -16.43 12.12
C ALA A 54 -1.16 -15.49 12.71
N GLU A 55 -0.76 -14.30 13.17
CA GLU A 55 -1.67 -13.31 13.77
C GLU A 55 -2.53 -12.64 12.70
N PHE A 56 -1.93 -12.30 11.55
CA PHE A 56 -2.61 -11.62 10.44
C PHE A 56 -2.39 -12.34 9.10
N PRO A 57 -2.96 -13.54 8.91
CA PRO A 57 -2.66 -14.41 7.76
C PRO A 57 -3.20 -13.88 6.43
N LEU A 58 -4.10 -12.88 6.47
CA LEU A 58 -4.66 -12.25 5.29
C LEU A 58 -3.95 -10.94 4.92
N LYS A 59 -2.89 -10.57 5.63
CA LYS A 59 -2.17 -9.30 5.43
C LYS A 59 -0.73 -9.56 4.95
N PRO A 60 -0.14 -8.64 4.17
CA PRO A 60 -0.79 -7.51 3.49
C PRO A 60 -1.79 -7.98 2.42
N ASP A 61 -2.61 -7.07 1.91
CA ASP A 61 -3.52 -7.38 0.82
C ASP A 61 -2.80 -7.29 -0.54
N VAL A 62 -2.08 -6.20 -0.75
CA VAL A 62 -1.38 -5.90 -2.01
C VAL A 62 -0.03 -5.25 -1.73
N ALA A 63 0.80 -5.10 -2.75
CA ALA A 63 2.04 -4.34 -2.70
C ALA A 63 2.05 -3.19 -3.70
N ALA A 64 2.92 -2.20 -3.47
CA ALA A 64 3.20 -1.14 -4.44
C ALA A 64 4.61 -0.56 -4.24
N PRO A 65 5.15 0.18 -5.23
CA PRO A 65 6.43 0.85 -5.10
C PRO A 65 6.49 1.73 -3.85
N GLY A 66 7.44 1.44 -2.96
CA GLY A 66 7.64 2.14 -1.70
C GLY A 66 9.10 2.39 -1.35
N VAL A 67 10.03 2.07 -2.24
CA VAL A 67 11.47 2.34 -2.08
C VAL A 67 11.88 3.47 -3.02
N ASP A 68 12.59 4.45 -2.49
CA ASP A 68 13.14 5.61 -3.19
C ASP A 68 12.09 6.35 -4.05
N ILE A 69 10.91 6.56 -3.48
CA ILE A 69 9.81 7.22 -4.16
C ILE A 69 10.05 8.72 -4.14
N TYR A 70 10.34 9.28 -5.31
CA TYR A 70 10.51 10.71 -5.51
C TYR A 70 9.16 11.44 -5.53
N SER A 71 8.93 12.33 -4.58
CA SER A 71 7.69 13.10 -4.48
C SER A 71 7.90 14.48 -3.86
N GLY A 72 6.89 15.32 -3.95
CA GLY A 72 6.93 16.69 -3.42
C GLY A 72 7.02 16.70 -1.90
N THR A 73 7.86 17.59 -1.38
CA THR A 73 7.99 17.85 0.05
C THR A 73 7.21 19.11 0.43
N ALA A 74 6.65 19.13 1.63
CA ALA A 74 6.03 20.35 2.16
C ALA A 74 7.14 21.30 2.65
N ARG A 75 7.20 22.53 2.12
CA ARG A 75 8.25 23.49 2.45
C ARG A 75 8.41 23.67 3.97
N GLY A 76 9.62 23.46 4.47
CA GLY A 76 9.96 23.58 5.90
C GLY A 76 9.49 22.40 6.77
N SER A 77 8.98 21.32 6.17
CA SER A 77 8.73 20.06 6.89
C SER A 77 10.06 19.35 7.22
N VAL A 78 10.01 18.41 8.16
CA VAL A 78 11.19 17.59 8.51
C VAL A 78 11.78 16.90 7.29
N ILE A 79 10.93 16.31 6.44
CA ILE A 79 11.36 15.65 5.20
C ILE A 79 12.00 16.67 4.23
N ASP A 80 11.41 17.85 4.07
CA ASP A 80 11.97 18.91 3.22
C ASP A 80 13.35 19.39 3.70
N ILE A 81 13.57 19.42 5.01
CA ILE A 81 14.82 19.89 5.61
C ILE A 81 15.91 18.81 5.58
N GLN A 82 15.53 17.53 5.77
CA GLN A 82 16.48 16.44 5.96
C GLN A 82 16.79 15.66 4.68
N GLU A 83 15.83 15.54 3.76
CA GLU A 83 15.90 14.64 2.61
C GLU A 83 16.01 15.39 1.27
N ALA A 84 15.58 16.64 1.20
CA ALA A 84 15.59 17.43 -0.03
C ALA A 84 16.80 18.39 -0.08
N PRO A 85 17.46 18.56 -1.25
CA PRO A 85 18.36 19.69 -1.44
C PRO A 85 17.61 21.01 -1.25
N ALA A 86 18.26 21.98 -0.58
CA ALA A 86 17.63 23.23 -0.20
C ALA A 86 16.98 23.95 -1.39
N GLY A 87 15.67 24.19 -1.29
CA GLY A 87 14.88 24.91 -2.30
C GLY A 87 14.36 24.07 -3.46
N VAL A 88 14.62 22.75 -3.49
CA VAL A 88 14.10 21.87 -4.55
C VAL A 88 12.61 21.54 -4.34
N GLY A 89 12.19 21.30 -3.09
CA GLY A 89 10.80 20.95 -2.77
C GLY A 89 10.40 19.53 -3.20
N PHE A 90 11.39 18.65 -3.41
CA PHE A 90 11.20 17.24 -3.74
C PHE A 90 12.30 16.40 -3.08
N ALA A 91 11.94 15.20 -2.62
CA ALA A 91 12.85 14.22 -2.07
C ALA A 91 12.42 12.80 -2.46
N ALA A 92 13.38 11.89 -2.48
CA ALA A 92 13.11 10.45 -2.53
C ALA A 92 13.12 9.91 -1.10
N ILE A 93 12.03 9.26 -0.70
CA ILE A 93 11.95 8.58 0.60
C ILE A 93 11.35 7.19 0.45
N SER A 94 11.62 6.36 1.45
CA SER A 94 11.22 4.96 1.47
C SER A 94 10.26 4.66 2.62
N GLY A 95 9.25 3.83 2.36
CA GLY A 95 8.30 3.35 3.36
C GLY A 95 7.04 2.75 2.75
N THR A 96 6.34 1.93 3.52
CA THR A 96 4.96 1.53 3.19
C THR A 96 4.01 2.73 3.15
N SER A 97 4.36 3.83 3.85
CA SER A 97 3.74 5.15 3.72
C SER A 97 3.82 5.73 2.31
N MET A 98 4.81 5.36 1.50
CA MET A 98 4.96 5.80 0.10
C MET A 98 4.28 4.82 -0.87
N ALA A 99 4.22 3.53 -0.53
CA ALA A 99 3.45 2.54 -1.29
C ALA A 99 1.93 2.79 -1.18
N THR A 100 1.44 3.16 0.01
CA THR A 100 0.02 3.40 0.29
C THR A 100 -0.64 4.42 -0.65
N PRO A 101 -0.09 5.63 -0.88
CA PRO A 101 -0.69 6.60 -1.79
C PRO A 101 -0.68 6.17 -3.27
N HIS A 102 0.24 5.30 -3.71
CA HIS A 102 0.16 4.71 -5.05
C HIS A 102 -1.14 3.90 -5.20
N VAL A 103 -1.43 3.03 -4.23
CA VAL A 103 -2.68 2.24 -4.21
C VAL A 103 -3.90 3.14 -3.97
N GLY A 104 -3.78 4.18 -3.14
CA GLY A 104 -4.82 5.19 -2.95
C GLY A 104 -5.24 5.88 -4.26
N GLY A 105 -4.25 6.33 -5.05
CA GLY A 105 -4.49 6.90 -6.39
C GLY A 105 -5.10 5.89 -7.36
N PHE A 106 -4.60 4.65 -7.36
CA PHE A 106 -5.18 3.56 -8.15
C PHE A 106 -6.65 3.31 -7.79
N CYS A 107 -6.98 3.25 -6.50
CA CYS A 107 -8.35 3.10 -6.02
C CYS A 107 -9.24 4.29 -6.39
N ALA A 108 -8.70 5.52 -6.41
CA ALA A 108 -9.43 6.70 -6.87
C ALA A 108 -9.80 6.59 -8.37
N MET A 109 -8.87 6.13 -9.21
CA MET A 109 -9.14 5.87 -10.62
C MET A 109 -10.17 4.75 -10.82
N LEU A 110 -10.08 3.68 -10.03
CA LEU A 110 -11.08 2.61 -10.05
C LEU A 110 -12.46 3.14 -9.65
N LYS A 111 -12.56 3.97 -8.61
CA LYS A 111 -13.81 4.61 -8.20
C LYS A 111 -14.37 5.57 -9.24
N HIS A 112 -13.51 6.23 -10.00
CA HIS A 112 -13.94 7.05 -11.12
C HIS A 112 -14.55 6.20 -12.26
N LYS A 113 -13.91 5.07 -12.60
CA LYS A 113 -14.41 4.13 -13.63
C LYS A 113 -15.68 3.39 -13.17
N ASP A 114 -15.71 2.93 -11.93
CA ASP A 114 -16.81 2.19 -11.32
C ASP A 114 -17.09 2.76 -9.92
N PRO A 115 -18.06 3.69 -9.79
CA PRO A 115 -18.42 4.27 -8.49
C PRO A 115 -18.91 3.25 -7.46
N ALA A 116 -19.38 2.08 -7.90
CA ALA A 116 -19.87 1.01 -7.02
C ALA A 116 -18.75 0.09 -6.51
N ILE A 117 -17.52 0.17 -7.05
CA ILE A 117 -16.44 -0.73 -6.66
C ILE A 117 -16.17 -0.66 -5.15
N THR A 118 -16.00 -1.82 -4.51
CA THR A 118 -15.79 -1.93 -3.06
C THR A 118 -14.40 -2.48 -2.75
N THR A 119 -13.91 -2.29 -1.52
CA THR A 119 -12.67 -2.93 -1.07
C THR A 119 -12.74 -4.45 -1.25
N ALA A 120 -13.87 -5.07 -0.91
CA ALA A 120 -14.08 -6.51 -1.09
C ALA A 120 -13.95 -6.93 -2.57
N ARG A 121 -14.53 -6.15 -3.50
CA ARG A 121 -14.40 -6.42 -4.93
C ARG A 121 -12.95 -6.28 -5.41
N ILE A 122 -12.21 -5.29 -4.90
CA ILE A 122 -10.79 -5.12 -5.21
C ILE A 122 -9.99 -6.33 -4.75
N LYS A 123 -10.16 -6.75 -3.48
CA LYS A 123 -9.49 -7.94 -2.94
C LYS A 123 -9.84 -9.20 -3.73
N GLN A 124 -11.11 -9.37 -4.12
CA GLN A 124 -11.54 -10.51 -4.94
C GLN A 124 -10.88 -10.52 -6.32
N THR A 125 -10.81 -9.37 -7.00
CA THR A 125 -10.11 -9.26 -8.28
C THR A 125 -8.63 -9.60 -8.13
N MET A 126 -7.98 -9.10 -7.08
CA MET A 126 -6.57 -9.42 -6.78
C MET A 126 -6.38 -10.91 -6.49
N ALA A 127 -7.27 -11.53 -5.71
CA ALA A 127 -7.20 -12.97 -5.44
C ALA A 127 -7.34 -13.84 -6.70
N GLY A 128 -8.08 -13.37 -7.72
CA GLY A 128 -8.27 -14.10 -8.97
C GLY A 128 -7.25 -13.81 -10.07
N ARG A 129 -6.52 -12.68 -10.01
CA ARG A 129 -5.61 -12.24 -11.09
C ARG A 129 -4.19 -11.90 -10.65
N GLY A 130 -3.96 -11.71 -9.35
CA GLY A 130 -2.63 -11.56 -8.75
C GLY A 130 -1.91 -12.91 -8.65
N HIS A 131 -0.75 -12.91 -7.98
CA HIS A 131 -0.07 -14.18 -7.66
C HIS A 131 -0.70 -14.85 -6.42
N ALA A 132 -0.28 -16.09 -6.16
CA ALA A 132 -0.67 -16.81 -4.95
C ALA A 132 -0.36 -15.97 -3.71
N LYS A 133 -1.32 -15.85 -2.79
CA LYS A 133 -1.19 -14.97 -1.64
C LYS A 133 -0.02 -15.40 -0.75
N ASP A 134 0.83 -14.46 -0.38
CA ASP A 134 1.90 -14.64 0.62
C ASP A 134 1.82 -13.59 1.73
N PHE A 135 2.66 -13.74 2.76
CA PHE A 135 2.73 -12.79 3.89
C PHE A 135 3.59 -11.56 3.60
N ILE A 136 4.26 -11.49 2.45
CA ILE A 136 5.26 -10.46 2.15
C ILE A 136 4.65 -9.33 1.31
N THR A 137 3.96 -9.70 0.24
CA THR A 137 3.38 -8.81 -0.78
C THR A 137 1.88 -9.04 -0.99
N GLY A 138 1.30 -10.03 -0.32
CA GLY A 138 -0.12 -10.34 -0.42
C GLY A 138 -0.42 -10.98 -1.77
N TRP A 139 -1.35 -10.40 -2.54
CA TRP A 139 -1.61 -10.81 -3.94
C TRP A 139 -0.72 -10.10 -4.96
N GLY A 140 0.25 -9.31 -4.50
CA GLY A 140 1.22 -8.58 -5.32
C GLY A 140 0.75 -7.20 -5.75
N VAL A 141 1.41 -6.67 -6.79
CA VAL A 141 1.18 -5.31 -7.28
C VAL A 141 -0.07 -5.26 -8.19
N PRO A 142 -1.08 -4.41 -7.89
CA PRO A 142 -2.25 -4.25 -8.74
C PRO A 142 -1.89 -3.74 -10.14
N LYS A 143 -2.50 -4.33 -11.17
CA LYS A 143 -2.38 -3.85 -12.55
C LYS A 143 -3.75 -3.40 -13.04
N TRP A 144 -3.77 -2.30 -13.81
CA TRP A 144 -5.01 -1.76 -14.37
C TRP A 144 -5.77 -2.79 -15.23
N SER A 145 -5.04 -3.63 -15.96
CA SER A 145 -5.61 -4.72 -16.78
C SER A 145 -6.39 -5.77 -15.98
N TYR A 146 -6.21 -5.85 -14.66
CA TYR A 146 -6.99 -6.76 -13.82
C TYR A 146 -8.44 -6.28 -13.64
N PHE A 147 -8.67 -4.97 -13.83
CA PHE A 147 -9.94 -4.29 -13.62
C PHE A 147 -10.52 -3.73 -14.92
N ALA A 148 -9.94 -4.11 -16.06
CA ALA A 148 -10.41 -3.77 -17.41
C ALA A 148 -11.76 -4.40 -17.69
#